data_AF-A0RYH5-F1
#
_entry.id   AF-A0RYH5-F1
#
_cell.length_a   1.000
_cell.length_b   1.000
_cell.length_c   1.000
_cell.angle_alpha   90.00
_cell.angle_beta   90.00
_cell.angle_gamma   90.00
#
_symmetry.space_group_name_H-M   'P 1'
#
loop_
_entity.id
_entity.type
_entity.pdbx_description
1 polymer ?
#
loop_
_entity_poly.entity_id
_entity_poly.type
_entity_poly.pdbx_seq_one_letter_code
_entity_poly.pdbx_strand_id
1 'polypeptide(L)'
;MAASARTAASPAATAYLPKFSPIEGRTGLFSDVSFAGFDISTPPSNLFINCFNIKAPPVARMAQKNTPAPRRRAGPRHTVRAGRSAAEALKKEIKQYYDANGFLSWSAARKKYVILGTSEPTNGLVRCPECGTGQLVVVRSRTTRKRFLGCSNYYNGCAASAPLLQRAKLRVLKRACPGCGWPIVMFRYSRKQSWTKQCANRECDTRG
;
A
#
# COMPACT_ATOMS: atom_id res chain seq x y z
N MET A 1 11.38 52.62 -39.28
CA MET A 1 9.93 52.34 -39.30
C MET A 1 9.63 51.22 -38.31
N ALA A 2 8.47 51.32 -37.66
CA ALA A 2 8.18 50.89 -36.30
C ALA A 2 8.19 49.37 -36.03
N ALA A 3 8.48 49.05 -34.76
CA ALA A 3 8.27 47.76 -34.13
C ALA A 3 6.80 47.34 -34.14
N SER A 4 6.53 46.03 -34.25
CA SER A 4 5.22 45.45 -33.94
C SER A 4 5.42 44.18 -33.12
N ALA A 5 5.29 44.35 -31.81
CA ALA A 5 5.07 43.26 -30.87
C ALA A 5 3.68 42.66 -31.14
N ARG A 6 3.61 41.33 -31.31
CA ARG A 6 2.35 40.59 -31.21
C ARG A 6 2.38 39.73 -29.97
N THR A 7 1.79 40.29 -28.93
CA THR A 7 1.35 39.60 -27.71
C THR A 7 0.27 38.59 -28.10
N ALA A 8 0.58 37.29 -28.05
CA ALA A 8 -0.43 36.24 -28.17
C ALA A 8 -0.74 35.74 -26.76
N ALA A 9 -1.93 36.10 -26.30
CA ALA A 9 -2.48 35.71 -25.01
C ALA A 9 -2.61 34.19 -24.90
N SER A 10 -2.20 33.68 -23.74
CA SER A 10 -2.37 32.30 -23.30
C SER A 10 -3.88 31.98 -23.16
N PRO A 11 -4.41 30.94 -23.81
CA PRO A 11 -5.73 30.44 -23.44
C PRO A 11 -5.63 29.76 -22.08
N ALA A 12 -6.35 30.33 -21.13
CA ALA A 12 -6.52 29.85 -19.77
C ALA A 12 -6.79 28.34 -19.76
N ALA A 13 -6.01 27.63 -18.96
CA ALA A 13 -6.23 26.24 -18.61
C ALA A 13 -7.62 26.09 -17.97
N THR A 14 -8.57 25.54 -18.74
CA THR A 14 -9.82 25.04 -18.17
C THR A 14 -9.47 23.84 -17.30
N ALA A 15 -9.33 24.10 -16.00
CA ALA A 15 -9.16 23.08 -14.99
C ALA A 15 -10.40 22.16 -15.01
N TYR A 16 -10.27 21.00 -15.65
CA TYR A 16 -11.16 19.87 -15.39
C TYR A 16 -10.83 19.35 -13.98
N LEU A 17 -11.45 19.98 -12.98
CA LEU A 17 -11.56 19.42 -11.65
C LEU A 17 -12.37 18.10 -11.76
N PRO A 18 -11.83 16.94 -11.39
CA PRO A 18 -12.69 15.80 -11.14
C PRO A 18 -13.60 16.17 -9.96
N LYS A 19 -14.91 16.22 -10.22
CA LYS A 19 -15.93 16.29 -9.18
C LYS A 19 -15.76 15.06 -8.28
N PHE A 20 -15.03 15.22 -7.17
CA PHE A 20 -15.16 14.33 -6.04
C PHE A 20 -16.50 14.64 -5.39
N SER A 21 -17.52 13.85 -5.73
CA SER A 21 -18.71 13.74 -4.90
C SER A 21 -18.27 13.25 -3.51
N PRO A 22 -18.63 13.95 -2.43
CA PRO A 22 -18.43 13.45 -1.08
C PRO A 22 -19.13 12.10 -0.96
N ILE A 23 -18.44 11.09 -0.43
CA ILE A 23 -19.11 9.88 0.05
C ILE A 23 -19.75 10.29 1.36
N GLU A 24 -20.97 10.82 1.28
CA GLU A 24 -21.82 11.03 2.44
C GLU A 24 -21.90 9.70 3.20
N GLY A 25 -21.46 9.75 4.46
CA GLY A 25 -21.62 8.65 5.38
C GLY A 25 -23.09 8.26 5.40
N ARG A 26 -23.38 7.07 4.88
CA ARG A 26 -24.68 6.42 4.98
C ARG A 26 -24.89 6.03 6.44
N THR A 27 -25.16 7.02 7.27
CA THR A 27 -25.89 6.87 8.53
C THR A 27 -27.32 6.57 8.11
N GLY A 28 -27.59 5.30 7.82
CA GLY A 28 -28.95 4.82 7.67
C GLY A 28 -29.65 5.07 9.00
N LEU A 29 -30.48 6.12 9.02
CA LEU A 29 -31.44 6.34 10.07
C LEU A 29 -32.27 5.07 10.24
N PHE A 30 -32.13 4.51 11.43
CA PHE A 30 -33.03 3.55 12.04
C PHE A 30 -34.36 4.26 12.32
N SER A 31 -35.29 4.17 11.38
CA SER A 31 -36.70 4.56 11.49
C SER A 31 -37.33 4.02 10.21
N ASP A 32 -37.95 2.85 10.14
CA ASP A 32 -39.01 2.35 11.01
C ASP A 32 -38.94 0.83 11.11
N VAL A 33 -38.65 0.31 12.30
CA VAL A 33 -39.14 -1.00 12.70
C VAL A 33 -39.80 -0.75 14.05
N SER A 34 -41.12 -0.69 14.04
CA SER A 34 -41.95 -0.69 15.24
C SER A 34 -41.72 -2.00 15.99
N PHE A 35 -40.72 -2.01 16.87
CA PHE A 35 -40.59 -3.01 17.91
C PHE A 35 -41.50 -2.57 19.06
N ALA A 36 -42.67 -3.18 19.12
CA ALA A 36 -43.53 -3.08 20.28
C ALA A 36 -42.77 -3.62 21.52
N GLY A 37 -42.64 -2.75 22.52
CA GLY A 37 -42.50 -3.05 23.95
C GLY A 37 -41.56 -4.18 24.36
N PHE A 38 -40.35 -3.83 24.76
CA PHE A 38 -39.60 -4.66 25.71
C PHE A 38 -39.09 -3.77 26.85
N ASP A 39 -39.96 -3.54 27.83
CA ASP A 39 -39.63 -2.89 29.10
C ASP A 39 -38.66 -3.77 29.90
N ILE A 40 -37.48 -3.22 30.20
CA ILE A 40 -36.40 -3.91 30.96
C ILE A 40 -36.59 -3.76 32.49
N SER A 41 -37.73 -3.25 32.96
CA SER A 41 -37.98 -2.98 34.38
C SER A 41 -39.02 -3.91 35.01
N THR A 42 -38.89 -5.23 34.85
CA THR A 42 -39.54 -6.20 35.76
C THR A 42 -38.69 -7.46 35.91
N PRO A 43 -38.11 -7.73 37.10
CA PRO A 43 -37.53 -9.04 37.36
C PRO A 43 -38.68 -10.07 37.50
N PRO A 44 -38.66 -11.20 36.77
CA PRO A 44 -39.58 -12.29 37.08
C PRO A 44 -39.15 -12.91 38.42
N SER A 45 -39.89 -12.55 39.46
CA SER A 45 -39.92 -13.30 40.71
C SER A 45 -40.37 -14.74 40.45
N ASN A 46 -39.67 -15.67 41.08
CA ASN A 46 -40.11 -17.02 41.40
C ASN A 46 -40.28 -18.02 40.24
N LEU A 47 -39.16 -18.67 39.90
CA LEU A 47 -39.16 -20.08 39.55
C LEU A 47 -38.18 -20.80 40.48
N PHE A 48 -38.66 -21.09 41.69
CA PHE A 48 -38.05 -22.06 42.60
C PHE A 48 -38.18 -23.45 41.98
N ILE A 49 -37.17 -23.90 41.24
CA ILE A 49 -37.01 -25.31 40.93
C ILE A 49 -36.32 -25.96 42.13
N ASN A 50 -37.10 -26.68 42.92
CA ASN A 50 -36.63 -27.48 44.05
C ASN A 50 -35.76 -28.65 43.56
N CYS A 51 -34.43 -28.48 43.57
CA CYS A 51 -33.47 -29.58 43.39
C CYS A 51 -33.11 -30.27 44.72
N PHE A 52 -34.11 -30.65 45.52
CA PHE A 52 -33.92 -31.38 46.78
C PHE A 52 -34.50 -32.79 46.68
N ASN A 53 -33.81 -33.69 45.97
CA ASN A 53 -33.62 -35.10 46.37
C ASN A 53 -32.97 -35.90 45.24
N ILE A 54 -31.63 -35.93 45.23
CA ILE A 54 -30.91 -37.06 44.65
C ILE A 54 -29.90 -37.49 45.71
N LYS A 55 -30.25 -38.54 46.47
CA LYS A 55 -29.29 -39.20 47.38
C LYS A 55 -28.18 -39.79 46.52
N ALA A 56 -26.99 -39.21 46.58
CA ALA A 56 -25.80 -39.77 45.97
C ALA A 56 -25.47 -41.14 46.62
N PRO A 57 -25.14 -42.18 45.84
CA PRO A 57 -24.66 -43.44 46.40
C PRO A 57 -23.30 -43.22 47.11
N PRO A 58 -22.95 -44.06 48.09
CA PRO A 58 -21.68 -43.96 48.79
C PRO A 58 -20.53 -44.19 47.80
N VAL A 59 -19.86 -43.10 47.43
CA VAL A 59 -18.64 -43.16 46.62
C VAL A 59 -17.55 -43.85 47.45
N ALA A 60 -17.18 -45.07 47.05
CA ALA A 60 -16.00 -45.73 47.58
C ALA A 60 -14.80 -44.82 47.36
N ARG A 61 -14.05 -44.50 48.43
CA ARG A 61 -12.79 -43.74 48.34
C ARG A 61 -11.75 -44.58 47.59
N MET A 62 -11.75 -44.51 46.27
CA MET A 62 -10.60 -44.93 45.49
C MET A 62 -9.45 -43.98 45.82
N ALA A 63 -8.39 -44.51 46.43
CA ALA A 63 -7.16 -43.79 46.67
C ALA A 63 -6.62 -43.27 45.33
N GLN A 64 -6.77 -41.97 45.09
CA GLN A 64 -6.19 -41.28 43.95
C GLN A 64 -4.67 -41.36 44.11
N LYS A 65 -4.03 -42.33 43.46
CA LYS A 65 -2.59 -42.32 43.27
C LYS A 65 -2.26 -41.14 42.35
N ASN A 66 -2.10 -39.97 42.94
CA ASN A 66 -1.59 -38.77 42.28
C ASN A 66 -0.10 -38.97 42.00
N THR A 67 0.23 -39.88 41.09
CA THR A 67 1.55 -39.94 40.48
C THR A 67 1.63 -38.78 39.50
N PRO A 68 2.47 -37.75 39.72
CA PRO A 68 2.64 -36.69 38.75
C PRO A 68 3.15 -37.31 37.45
N ALA A 69 2.44 -37.08 36.35
CA ALA A 69 2.91 -37.49 35.03
C ALA A 69 4.36 -37.00 34.84
N PRO A 70 5.28 -37.84 34.32
CA PRO A 70 6.65 -37.41 34.13
C PRO A 70 6.66 -36.17 33.23
N ARG A 71 7.15 -35.05 33.76
CA ARG A 71 7.35 -33.81 32.98
C ARG A 71 8.29 -34.16 31.84
N ARG A 72 7.74 -34.38 30.64
CA ARG A 72 8.55 -34.47 29.42
C ARG A 72 9.39 -33.19 29.39
N ARG A 73 10.71 -33.34 29.47
CA ARG A 73 11.63 -32.19 29.36
C ARG A 73 11.29 -31.51 28.04
N ALA A 74 10.90 -30.23 28.11
CA ALA A 74 10.68 -29.44 26.91
C ALA A 74 11.97 -29.52 26.09
N GLY A 75 11.87 -30.01 24.86
CA GLY A 75 13.02 -30.12 23.97
C GLY A 75 13.69 -28.76 23.77
N PRO A 76 14.94 -28.72 23.27
CA PRO A 76 15.63 -27.48 23.01
C PRO A 76 14.78 -26.59 22.10
N ARG A 77 14.42 -25.40 22.59
CA ARG A 77 13.71 -24.41 21.79
C ARG A 77 14.64 -23.98 20.67
N HIS A 78 14.17 -24.08 19.42
CA HIS A 78 14.89 -23.52 18.28
C HIS A 78 15.04 -22.01 18.49
N THR A 79 16.27 -21.55 18.76
CA THR A 79 16.58 -20.13 18.86
C THR A 79 17.04 -19.64 17.51
N VAL A 80 16.21 -18.85 16.83
CA VAL A 80 16.60 -18.19 15.59
C VAL A 80 17.44 -16.97 15.96
N ARG A 81 18.75 -17.00 15.70
CA ARG A 81 19.60 -15.81 15.80
C ARG A 81 19.36 -14.95 14.56
N ALA A 82 18.51 -13.93 14.67
CA ALA A 82 18.35 -12.95 13.60
C ALA A 82 19.62 -12.10 13.46
N GLY A 83 20.15 -11.99 12.25
CA GLY A 83 21.24 -11.07 11.95
C GLY A 83 20.80 -9.61 12.10
N ARG A 84 21.76 -8.70 12.33
CA ARG A 84 21.48 -7.24 12.48
C ARG A 84 20.67 -6.70 11.30
N SER A 85 21.03 -7.09 10.08
CA SER A 85 20.33 -6.69 8.84
C SER A 85 18.88 -7.20 8.77
N ALA A 86 18.60 -8.41 9.26
CA ALA A 86 17.25 -8.95 9.32
C ALA A 86 16.40 -8.19 10.36
N ALA A 87 16.98 -7.87 11.52
CA ALA A 87 16.31 -7.07 12.53
C ALA A 87 16.02 -5.64 12.03
N GLU A 88 16.94 -5.03 11.27
CA GLU A 88 16.75 -3.71 10.67
C GLU A 88 15.68 -3.71 9.57
N ALA A 89 15.66 -4.74 8.72
CA ALA A 89 14.63 -4.90 7.69
C ALA A 89 13.24 -5.01 8.32
N LEU A 90 13.07 -5.84 9.34
CA LEU A 90 11.82 -5.98 10.07
C LEU A 90 11.39 -4.65 10.73
N LYS A 91 12.33 -3.94 11.35
CA LYS A 91 12.05 -2.60 11.91
C LYS A 91 11.56 -1.62 10.85
N LYS A 92 12.12 -1.68 9.63
CA LYS A 92 11.68 -0.83 8.51
C LYS A 92 10.25 -1.18 8.08
N GLU A 93 9.92 -2.47 7.97
CA GLU A 93 8.57 -2.93 7.62
C GLU A 93 7.53 -2.48 8.66
N ILE A 94 7.85 -2.62 9.96
CA ILE A 94 6.98 -2.17 11.04
C ILE A 94 6.75 -0.66 10.96
N LYS A 95 7.82 0.15 10.80
CA LYS A 95 7.68 1.60 10.65
C LYS A 95 6.78 1.97 9.47
N GLN A 96 7.00 1.35 8.32
CA GLN A 96 6.22 1.55 7.12
C GLN A 96 4.72 1.23 7.31
N TYR A 97 4.37 0.28 8.19
CA TYR A 97 2.98 -0.02 8.53
C TYR A 97 2.32 1.10 9.36
N TYR A 98 3.07 1.73 10.26
CA TYR A 98 2.59 2.80 11.14
C TYR A 98 2.73 4.22 10.55
N ASP A 99 3.22 4.36 9.32
CA ASP A 99 3.33 5.66 8.64
C ASP A 99 1.92 6.20 8.33
N ALA A 100 1.51 7.31 8.97
CA ALA A 100 0.21 7.95 8.72
C ALA A 100 0.04 8.42 7.25
N ASN A 101 1.14 8.72 6.58
CA ASN A 101 1.20 9.12 5.17
C ASN A 101 1.43 7.93 4.21
N GLY A 102 1.46 6.70 4.73
CA GLY A 102 1.58 5.49 3.92
C GLY A 102 0.29 5.20 3.16
N PHE A 103 0.42 4.66 1.94
CA PHE A 103 -0.72 4.25 1.14
C PHE A 103 -0.69 2.76 0.86
N LEU A 104 -1.86 2.11 0.88
CA LEU A 104 -2.00 0.71 0.48
C LEU A 104 -2.24 0.65 -1.02
N SER A 105 -1.57 -0.27 -1.71
CA SER A 105 -1.82 -0.54 -3.12
C SER A 105 -2.23 -2.00 -3.31
N TRP A 106 -3.38 -2.24 -3.94
CA TRP A 106 -3.89 -3.58 -4.21
C TRP A 106 -3.59 -4.01 -5.64
N SER A 107 -2.91 -5.14 -5.82
CA SER A 107 -2.71 -5.75 -7.13
C SER A 107 -3.68 -6.90 -7.35
N ALA A 108 -4.76 -6.68 -8.10
CA ALA A 108 -5.74 -7.73 -8.44
C ALA A 108 -5.08 -8.93 -9.12
N ALA A 109 -4.12 -8.68 -10.01
CA ALA A 109 -3.36 -9.72 -10.73
C ALA A 109 -2.52 -10.61 -9.80
N ARG A 110 -2.08 -10.09 -8.65
CA ARG A 110 -1.26 -10.83 -7.67
C ARG A 110 -2.04 -11.21 -6.40
N LYS A 111 -3.30 -10.78 -6.29
CA LYS A 111 -4.13 -10.86 -5.09
C LYS A 111 -3.38 -10.45 -3.81
N LYS A 112 -2.57 -9.38 -3.90
CA LYS A 112 -1.68 -8.94 -2.82
C LYS A 112 -1.75 -7.44 -2.60
N TYR A 113 -1.82 -7.04 -1.33
CA TYR A 113 -1.59 -5.66 -0.90
C TYR A 113 -0.09 -5.38 -0.78
N VAL A 114 0.34 -4.24 -1.30
CA VAL A 114 1.67 -3.70 -1.08
C VAL A 114 1.48 -2.40 -0.31
N ILE A 115 1.88 -2.42 0.96
CA ILE A 115 1.97 -1.21 1.77
C ILE A 115 3.12 -0.42 1.17
N LEU A 116 2.86 0.79 0.69
CA LEU A 116 3.88 1.71 0.19
C LEU A 116 3.89 2.88 1.19
N GLY A 117 4.84 2.85 2.12
CA GLY A 117 5.01 3.93 3.09
C GLY A 117 5.59 5.19 2.44
N THR A 118 5.86 6.21 3.26
CA THR A 118 6.67 7.37 2.83
C THR A 118 8.12 7.02 2.54
N SER A 119 8.56 5.86 3.02
CA SER A 119 9.91 5.38 2.73
C SER A 119 10.05 5.12 1.23
N GLU A 120 11.07 5.74 0.63
CA GLU A 120 11.35 5.61 -0.78
C GLU A 120 11.56 4.12 -1.12
N PRO A 121 10.87 3.56 -2.13
CA PRO A 121 11.22 2.24 -2.62
C PRO A 121 12.71 2.21 -2.94
N THR A 122 13.41 1.11 -2.64
CA THR A 122 14.85 0.98 -2.92
C THR A 122 15.20 1.31 -4.37
N ASN A 123 14.26 1.06 -5.29
CA ASN A 123 14.37 1.32 -6.72
C ASN A 123 13.66 2.61 -7.18
N GLY A 124 13.25 3.46 -6.25
CA GLY A 124 12.67 4.78 -6.50
C GLY A 124 13.67 5.74 -7.12
N LEU A 125 13.20 6.51 -8.09
CA LEU A 125 14.03 7.45 -8.85
C LEU A 125 13.80 8.89 -8.42
N VAL A 126 12.60 9.41 -8.67
CA VAL A 126 12.18 10.78 -8.39
C VAL A 126 10.71 10.76 -7.97
N ARG A 127 10.26 11.78 -7.26
CA ARG A 127 8.83 11.94 -6.92
C ARG A 127 8.00 12.09 -8.20
N CYS A 128 6.79 11.54 -8.16
CA CYS A 128 5.86 11.61 -9.29
C CYS A 128 5.34 13.05 -9.45
N PRO A 129 5.47 13.68 -10.63
CA PRO A 129 4.96 15.03 -10.85
C PRO A 129 3.42 15.10 -10.88
N GLU A 130 2.73 14.00 -11.19
CA GLU A 130 1.25 13.98 -11.25
C GLU A 130 0.59 13.85 -9.88
N CYS A 131 1.10 12.96 -9.01
CA CYS A 131 0.44 12.67 -7.72
C CYS A 131 1.18 13.20 -6.49
N GLY A 132 2.45 13.61 -6.62
CA GLY A 132 3.30 14.16 -5.53
C GLY A 132 3.66 13.21 -4.39
N THR A 133 2.87 12.15 -4.18
CA THR A 133 2.98 11.16 -3.10
C THR A 133 3.80 9.95 -3.51
N GLY A 134 3.60 9.45 -4.73
CA GLY A 134 4.32 8.30 -5.27
C GLY A 134 5.69 8.65 -5.83
N GLN A 135 6.46 7.62 -6.17
CA GLN A 135 7.74 7.75 -6.85
C GLN A 135 7.72 7.04 -8.20
N LEU A 136 8.44 7.59 -9.18
CA LEU A 136 8.63 6.96 -10.47
C LEU A 136 9.65 5.81 -10.35
N VAL A 137 9.25 4.64 -10.85
CA VAL A 137 10.04 3.41 -10.84
C VAL A 137 10.10 2.81 -12.25
N VAL A 138 11.19 2.10 -12.56
CA VAL A 138 11.28 1.35 -13.81
C VAL A 138 10.52 0.05 -13.66
N VAL A 139 9.43 -0.08 -14.42
CA VAL A 139 8.58 -1.26 -14.45
C VAL A 139 8.80 -2.01 -15.76
N ARG A 140 8.78 -3.35 -15.68
CA ARG A 140 8.70 -4.22 -16.85
C ARG A 140 7.32 -4.86 -16.86
N SER A 141 6.56 -4.63 -17.94
CA SER A 141 5.24 -5.26 -18.09
C SER A 141 5.40 -6.77 -18.17
N ARG A 142 4.51 -7.51 -17.51
CA ARG A 142 4.47 -8.98 -17.61
C ARG A 142 3.90 -9.42 -18.96
N THR A 143 2.86 -8.72 -19.43
CA THR A 143 2.16 -9.03 -20.69
C THR A 143 3.01 -8.67 -21.90
N THR A 144 3.43 -7.40 -22.02
CA THR A 144 4.14 -6.95 -23.23
C THR A 144 5.66 -7.16 -23.16
N ARG A 145 6.20 -7.50 -21.98
CA ARG A 145 7.65 -7.57 -21.69
C ARG A 145 8.41 -6.26 -21.95
N LYS A 146 7.70 -5.17 -22.27
CA LYS A 146 8.27 -3.84 -22.49
C LYS A 146 8.58 -3.17 -21.17
N ARG A 147 9.59 -2.30 -21.18
CA ARG A 147 10.01 -1.49 -20.03
C ARG A 147 9.41 -0.10 -20.14
N PHE A 148 8.95 0.46 -19.03
CA PHE A 148 8.36 1.79 -18.94
C PHE A 148 8.64 2.37 -17.54
N LEU A 149 8.53 3.68 -17.41
CA LEU A 149 8.46 4.32 -16.10
C LEU A 149 6.99 4.35 -15.69
N GLY A 150 6.73 3.97 -14.44
CA GLY A 150 5.40 4.06 -13.86
C GLY A 150 5.50 4.55 -12.42
N CYS A 151 4.44 5.19 -11.94
CA CYS A 151 4.34 5.57 -10.53
C CYS A 151 4.15 4.33 -9.64
N SER A 152 4.78 4.32 -8.47
CA SER A 152 4.52 3.34 -7.43
C SER A 152 3.06 3.36 -6.96
N ASN A 153 2.41 4.52 -7.05
CA ASN A 153 1.02 4.74 -6.65
C ASN A 153 -0.01 4.51 -7.78
N TYR A 154 0.31 3.67 -8.77
CA TYR A 154 -0.58 3.41 -9.90
C TYR A 154 -1.95 2.85 -9.48
N TYR A 155 -1.98 1.95 -8.49
CA TYR A 155 -3.22 1.27 -8.08
C TYR A 155 -4.25 2.18 -7.39
N ASN A 156 -3.83 3.35 -6.89
CA ASN A 156 -4.75 4.32 -6.28
C ASN A 156 -5.19 5.41 -7.27
N GLY A 157 -5.00 5.19 -8.57
CA GLY A 157 -5.51 6.07 -9.63
C GLY A 157 -4.46 6.97 -10.30
N CYS A 158 -3.17 6.87 -9.95
CA CYS A 158 -2.13 7.64 -10.64
C CYS A 158 -1.86 7.05 -12.04
N ALA A 159 -2.02 7.86 -13.09
CA ALA A 159 -1.83 7.42 -14.48
C ALA A 159 -0.41 7.66 -15.04
N ALA A 160 0.45 8.38 -14.30
CA ALA A 160 1.82 8.70 -14.68
C ALA A 160 2.60 7.50 -15.20
N SER A 161 2.77 7.46 -16.52
CA SER A 161 3.60 6.47 -17.18
C SER A 161 4.30 7.04 -18.41
N ALA A 162 5.56 6.64 -18.63
CA ALA A 162 6.32 7.04 -19.81
C ALA A 162 6.98 5.82 -20.45
N PRO A 163 6.76 5.56 -21.75
CA PRO A 163 7.38 4.43 -22.44
C PRO A 163 8.88 4.67 -22.63
N LEU A 164 9.70 3.71 -22.18
CA LEU A 164 11.15 3.76 -22.31
C LEU A 164 11.64 3.16 -23.64
N LEU A 165 12.90 3.42 -23.99
CA LEU A 165 13.55 2.81 -25.15
C LEU A 165 13.72 1.31 -24.91
N GLN A 166 13.12 0.50 -25.81
CA GLN A 166 13.04 -0.95 -25.64
C GLN A 166 14.34 -1.68 -26.01
N ARG A 167 15.00 -1.24 -27.10
CA ARG A 167 16.19 -1.89 -27.67
C ARG A 167 17.51 -1.38 -27.09
N ALA A 168 17.53 -0.16 -26.56
CA ALA A 168 18.75 0.44 -26.04
C ALA A 168 19.18 -0.14 -24.68
N LYS A 169 20.48 -0.06 -24.38
CA LYS A 169 20.99 -0.26 -23.02
C LYS A 169 20.70 1.01 -22.24
N LEU A 170 19.95 0.88 -21.14
CA LEU A 170 19.38 2.02 -20.41
C LEU A 170 19.93 2.07 -18.98
N ARG A 171 20.22 3.28 -18.49
CA ARG A 171 20.47 3.61 -17.10
C ARG A 171 19.59 4.80 -16.74
N VAL A 172 18.81 4.70 -15.68
CA VAL A 172 17.96 5.82 -15.25
C VAL A 172 18.66 6.55 -14.11
N LEU A 173 18.73 7.87 -14.22
CA LEU A 173 19.35 8.72 -13.21
C LEU A 173 18.29 9.11 -12.17
N LYS A 174 18.69 9.22 -10.89
CA LYS A 174 17.87 9.78 -9.82
C LYS A 174 17.83 11.32 -9.85
N ARG A 175 17.90 11.91 -11.05
CA ARG A 175 17.86 13.36 -11.26
C ARG A 175 16.57 13.70 -12.00
N ALA A 176 15.80 14.62 -11.43
CA ALA A 176 14.60 15.16 -12.06
C ALA A 176 14.98 16.12 -13.19
N CYS A 177 14.20 16.10 -14.27
CA CYS A 177 14.28 17.04 -15.37
C CYS A 177 13.79 18.41 -14.89
N PRO A 178 14.50 19.51 -15.17
CA PRO A 178 14.09 20.85 -14.74
C PRO A 178 12.80 21.34 -15.40
N GLY A 179 12.43 20.81 -16.58
CA GLY A 179 11.21 21.22 -17.29
C GLY A 179 9.94 20.53 -16.81
N CYS A 180 9.96 19.20 -16.67
CA CYS A 180 8.75 18.42 -16.38
C CYS A 180 8.81 17.57 -15.09
N GLY A 181 9.92 17.57 -14.36
CA GLY A 181 10.09 16.78 -13.13
C GLY A 181 10.30 15.28 -13.33
N TRP A 182 10.19 14.75 -14.56
CA TRP A 182 10.45 13.35 -14.88
C TRP A 182 11.94 13.00 -14.78
N PRO A 183 12.32 11.73 -14.53
CA PRO A 183 13.72 11.35 -14.41
C PRO A 183 14.43 11.39 -15.76
N ILE A 184 15.71 11.76 -15.72
CA ILE A 184 16.59 11.73 -16.90
C ILE A 184 17.10 10.30 -17.13
N VAL A 185 17.07 9.85 -18.38
CA VAL A 185 17.57 8.54 -18.79
C VAL A 185 18.85 8.69 -19.60
N MET A 186 19.80 7.77 -19.37
CA MET A 186 20.99 7.61 -20.19
C MET A 186 20.88 6.33 -21.00
N PHE A 187 21.16 6.41 -22.30
CA PHE A 187 21.12 5.23 -23.16
C PHE A 187 22.23 5.21 -24.22
N ARG A 188 22.45 4.01 -24.75
CA ARG A 188 23.23 3.76 -25.97
C ARG A 188 22.67 2.53 -26.70
N TYR A 189 22.73 2.50 -28.02
CA TYR A 189 22.28 1.34 -28.80
C TYR A 189 23.40 0.32 -28.99
N SER A 190 24.62 0.79 -29.27
CA SER A 190 25.80 -0.06 -29.46
C SER A 190 26.88 0.26 -28.43
N ARG A 191 27.83 -0.65 -28.24
CA ARG A 191 29.01 -0.42 -27.38
C ARG A 191 29.92 0.67 -27.92
N LYS A 192 29.93 0.90 -29.24
CA LYS A 192 30.74 1.92 -29.93
C LYS A 192 30.20 3.34 -29.78
N GLN A 193 28.91 3.49 -29.50
CA GLN A 193 28.28 4.79 -29.32
C GLN A 193 28.52 5.33 -27.90
N SER A 194 28.66 6.65 -27.80
CA SER A 194 28.67 7.36 -26.52
C SER A 194 27.30 7.25 -25.82
N TRP A 195 27.29 7.52 -24.51
CA TRP A 195 26.05 7.57 -23.75
C TRP A 195 25.34 8.90 -23.98
N THR A 196 24.11 8.86 -24.49
CA THR A 196 23.27 10.04 -24.66
C THR A 196 22.32 10.18 -23.46
N LYS A 197 22.10 11.41 -22.99
CA LYS A 197 21.14 11.73 -21.93
C LYS A 197 19.88 12.31 -22.56
N GLN A 198 18.71 11.87 -22.11
CA GLN A 198 17.43 12.38 -22.60
C GLN A 198 16.39 12.37 -21.46
N CYS A 199 15.43 13.28 -21.48
CA CYS A 199 14.28 13.20 -20.60
C CYS A 199 13.42 11.97 -20.91
N ALA A 200 12.88 11.31 -19.88
CA ALA A 200 11.98 10.18 -20.06
C ALA A 200 10.63 10.56 -20.71
N ASN A 201 10.08 11.72 -20.33
CA ASN A 201 8.79 12.19 -20.85
C ASN A 201 8.95 12.56 -22.34
N ARG A 202 8.02 12.11 -23.20
CA ARG A 202 8.03 12.41 -24.64
C ARG A 202 7.52 13.82 -24.95
N GLU A 203 6.66 14.34 -24.09
CA GLU A 203 6.00 15.63 -24.25
C GLU A 203 6.82 16.77 -23.63
N CYS A 204 8.06 16.52 -23.20
CA CYS A 204 8.88 17.53 -22.56
C CYS A 204 9.68 18.35 -23.59
N ASP A 205 9.60 19.67 -23.51
CA ASP A 205 10.31 20.60 -24.41
C ASP A 205 11.83 20.47 -24.36
N THR A 206 12.39 20.07 -23.21
CA THR A 206 13.84 19.85 -23.05
C THR A 206 14.36 18.61 -23.78
N ARG A 207 13.47 17.83 -24.39
CA ARG A 207 13.80 16.61 -25.12
C ARG A 207 14.18 16.94 -26.56
N GLY A 208 15.37 17.52 -26.74
CA GLY A 208 16.05 17.73 -28.02
C GLY A 208 17.14 16.71 -28.28
#